data_AF-A0A239Z9S6-F1
#
_entry.id   AF-A0A239Z9S6-F1
#
_cell.length_a   1.000
_cell.length_b   1.000
_cell.length_c   1.000
_cell.angle_alpha   90.00
_cell.angle_beta   90.00
_cell.angle_gamma   90.00
#
_symmetry.space_group_name_H-M   'P 1'
#
loop_
_entity.id
_entity.type
_entity.pdbx_description
1 polymer ?
#
loop_
_entity_poly.entity_id
_entity_poly.type
_entity_poly.pdbx_seq_one_letter_code
_entity_poly.pdbx_strand_id
1 'polypeptide(L)'
;MITDKQGREWLLQKLYDEGWKYYIKNIGDTAFVTTKRPVTNGGILDINSGGHVKCINNISKIMPQIERNEVLNIAAELGIVDWSKIEVDTPILVSGDGKYWYNRYFASFDGANVMAWEYGATSWSVEDAENEVFKWNYAKLAEV
;
A
#
# COMPACT_ATOMS: atom_id res chain seq x y z
N MET A 1 14.55 -12.46 18.44
CA MET A 1 15.35 -12.61 17.21
C MET A 1 14.41 -12.35 16.05
N ILE A 2 14.75 -11.43 15.14
CA ILE A 2 13.89 -11.13 13.99
C ILE A 2 14.02 -12.26 12.96
N THR A 3 12.91 -12.63 12.32
CA THR A 3 12.92 -13.60 11.22
C THR A 3 13.28 -12.93 9.90
N ASP A 4 13.76 -13.69 8.92
CA ASP A 4 14.05 -13.18 7.57
C ASP A 4 12.82 -12.51 6.92
N LYS A 5 11.62 -13.04 7.20
CA LYS A 5 10.36 -12.46 6.74
C LYS A 5 10.13 -11.07 7.34
N GLN A 6 10.22 -10.95 8.67
CA GLN A 6 10.06 -9.67 9.36
C GLN A 6 11.12 -8.64 8.93
N GLY A 7 12.36 -9.07 8.71
CA GLY A 7 13.43 -8.21 8.19
C GLY A 7 13.13 -7.70 6.78
N ARG A 8 12.56 -8.55 5.91
CA ARG A 8 12.15 -8.19 4.55
C ARG A 8 10.98 -7.22 4.53
N GLU A 9 9.93 -7.49 5.32
CA GLU A 9 8.77 -6.59 5.45
C GLU A 9 9.21 -5.20 5.94
N TRP A 10 10.08 -5.14 6.94
CA TRP A 10 10.65 -3.88 7.43
C TRP A 10 11.39 -3.10 6.33
N LEU A 11 12.21 -3.78 5.53
CA LEU A 11 12.94 -3.16 4.42
C LEU A 11 11.98 -2.63 3.34
N LEU A 12 11.01 -3.45 2.94
CA LEU A 12 9.99 -3.06 1.97
C LEU A 12 9.17 -1.85 2.44
N GLN A 13 8.83 -1.80 3.73
CA GLN A 13 8.14 -0.65 4.32
C GLN A 13 8.98 0.62 4.20
N LYS A 14 10.29 0.57 4.51
CA LYS A 14 11.18 1.73 4.36
C LYS A 14 11.28 2.22 2.92
N LEU A 15 11.37 1.29 1.96
CA LEU A 15 11.33 1.64 0.53
C LEU A 15 10.00 2.33 0.17
N TYR A 16 8.89 1.78 0.64
CA TYR A 16 7.56 2.33 0.37
C TYR A 16 7.35 3.74 0.93
N ASP A 17 7.81 3.97 2.16
CA ASP A 17 7.76 5.25 2.87
C ASP A 17 8.60 6.32 2.14
N GLU A 18 9.74 5.93 1.55
CA GLU A 18 10.57 6.80 0.71
C GLU A 18 10.01 7.02 -0.71
N GLY A 19 8.88 6.38 -1.05
CA GLY A 19 8.19 6.56 -2.32
C GLY A 19 8.52 5.52 -3.39
N TRP A 20 9.35 4.52 -3.10
CA TRP A 20 9.59 3.38 -4.01
C TRP A 20 8.38 2.44 -3.96
N LYS A 21 7.71 2.24 -5.10
CA LYS A 21 6.43 1.51 -5.14
C LYS A 21 6.55 0.12 -5.75
N TYR A 22 7.58 -0.10 -6.56
CA TYR A 22 7.77 -1.37 -7.28
C TYR A 22 9.18 -1.88 -7.12
N TYR A 23 9.30 -3.19 -6.96
CA TYR A 23 10.54 -3.94 -7.04
C TYR A 23 10.53 -4.76 -8.32
N ILE A 24 11.59 -4.71 -9.12
CA ILE A 24 11.62 -5.33 -10.44
C ILE A 24 12.92 -6.06 -10.68
N LYS A 25 12.86 -7.08 -11.53
CA LYS A 25 14.03 -7.69 -12.16
C LYS A 25 13.92 -7.57 -13.67
N ASN A 26 14.98 -7.08 -14.30
CA ASN A 26 15.02 -7.03 -15.76
C ASN A 26 15.35 -8.41 -16.36
N ILE A 27 15.40 -8.47 -17.70
CA ILE A 27 15.76 -9.70 -18.42
C ILE A 27 17.17 -10.21 -18.06
N GLY A 28 18.07 -9.32 -17.65
CA GLY A 28 19.42 -9.62 -17.19
C GLY A 28 19.51 -9.97 -15.70
N ASP A 29 18.39 -10.27 -15.04
CA ASP A 29 18.32 -10.64 -13.61
C ASP A 29 18.84 -9.54 -12.65
N THR A 30 18.96 -8.31 -13.15
CA THR A 30 19.40 -7.17 -12.34
C THR A 30 18.20 -6.57 -11.63
N ALA A 31 18.34 -6.40 -10.32
CA ALA A 31 17.30 -5.89 -9.44
C ALA A 31 17.26 -4.36 -9.37
N PHE A 32 16.05 -3.79 -9.47
CA PHE A 32 15.81 -2.35 -9.34
C PHE A 32 14.56 -2.07 -8.49
N VAL A 33 14.44 -0.83 -8.02
CA VAL A 33 13.21 -0.27 -7.49
C VAL A 33 12.78 0.94 -8.29
N THR A 34 11.46 1.13 -8.44
CA THR A 34 10.89 2.23 -9.22
C THR A 34 9.70 2.89 -8.51
N THR A 35 9.47 4.17 -8.81
CA THR A 35 8.36 4.95 -8.19
C THR A 35 7.03 4.79 -8.94
N LYS A 36 7.09 4.43 -10.22
CA LYS A 36 5.92 4.10 -11.06
C LYS A 36 6.07 2.68 -11.61
N ARG A 37 4.94 2.08 -12.01
CA ARG A 37 4.94 0.75 -12.64
C ARG A 37 5.59 0.86 -14.01
N PRO A 38 6.69 0.13 -14.28
CA PRO A 38 7.29 0.13 -15.62
C PRO A 38 6.38 -0.57 -16.63
N VAL A 39 6.44 -0.14 -17.89
CA VAL A 39 5.69 -0.73 -19.00
C VAL A 39 6.47 -1.85 -19.67
N THR A 40 5.75 -2.78 -20.29
CA THR A 40 6.33 -3.85 -21.09
C THR A 40 6.19 -3.50 -22.57
N ASN A 41 7.33 -3.37 -23.26
CA ASN A 41 7.40 -3.07 -24.69
C ASN A 41 8.01 -4.26 -25.43
N GLY A 42 7.26 -4.87 -26.36
CA GLY A 42 7.75 -6.04 -27.11
C GLY A 42 8.12 -7.23 -26.23
N GLY A 43 7.44 -7.41 -25.09
CA GLY A 43 7.72 -8.47 -24.13
C GLY A 43 8.89 -8.18 -23.18
N ILE A 44 9.55 -7.03 -23.29
CA ILE A 44 10.65 -6.62 -22.41
C ILE A 44 10.19 -5.50 -21.50
N LEU A 45 10.48 -5.62 -20.20
CA LEU A 45 10.19 -4.58 -19.22
C LEU A 45 11.13 -3.39 -19.43
N ASP A 46 10.57 -2.24 -19.82
CA ASP A 46 11.31 -1.00 -19.95
C ASP A 46 11.42 -0.32 -18.59
N ILE A 47 12.53 -0.55 -17.90
CA ILE A 47 12.81 -0.02 -16.56
C ILE A 47 12.73 1.51 -16.52
N ASN A 48 13.14 2.20 -17.59
CA ASN A 48 13.23 3.66 -17.61
C ASN A 48 11.85 4.33 -17.60
N SER A 49 10.81 3.60 -17.99
CA SER A 49 9.42 4.04 -17.86
C SER A 49 8.90 4.06 -16.41
N GLY A 50 9.64 3.48 -15.46
CA GLY A 50 9.28 3.39 -14.04
C GLY A 50 9.39 4.69 -13.24
N GLY A 51 9.60 5.84 -13.87
CA GLY A 51 9.80 7.11 -13.19
C GLY A 51 11.21 7.22 -12.62
N HIS A 52 11.35 7.44 -11.30
CA HIS A 52 12.67 7.32 -10.68
C HIS A 52 13.04 5.86 -10.55
N VAL A 53 14.29 5.53 -10.87
CA VAL A 53 14.82 4.17 -10.90
C VAL A 53 16.08 4.12 -10.05
N LYS A 54 16.23 3.07 -9.24
CA LYS A 54 17.47 2.80 -8.52
C LYS A 54 17.85 1.33 -8.66
N CYS A 55 19.08 1.07 -9.09
CA CYS A 55 19.65 -0.28 -9.07
C CYS A 55 19.97 -0.69 -7.63
N ILE A 56 19.49 -1.87 -7.24
CA ILE A 56 19.66 -2.43 -5.89
C ILE A 56 20.21 -3.86 -5.95
N ASN A 57 20.97 -4.17 -7.00
CA ASN A 57 21.47 -5.52 -7.25
C ASN A 57 22.36 -6.07 -6.13
N ASN A 58 23.02 -5.19 -5.37
CA ASN A 58 23.83 -5.53 -4.20
C ASN A 58 23.02 -6.17 -3.06
N ILE A 59 21.71 -5.89 -2.97
CA ILE A 59 20.81 -6.44 -1.94
C ILE A 59 19.75 -7.41 -2.49
N SER A 60 19.86 -7.82 -3.76
CA SER A 60 18.85 -8.66 -4.43
C SER A 60 18.56 -9.98 -3.70
N LYS A 61 19.55 -10.53 -2.99
CA LYS A 61 19.41 -11.78 -2.23
C LYS A 61 18.47 -11.69 -1.01
N ILE A 62 18.29 -10.49 -0.44
CA ILE A 62 17.41 -10.28 0.71
C ILE A 62 16.03 -9.74 0.30
N MET A 63 15.84 -9.41 -0.98
CA MET A 63 14.56 -9.01 -1.56
C MET A 63 13.64 -10.23 -1.76
N PRO A 64 12.32 -10.01 -1.98
CA PRO A 64 11.44 -11.06 -2.49
C PRO A 64 12.03 -11.73 -3.73
N GLN A 65 11.89 -13.05 -3.84
CA GLN A 65 12.37 -13.77 -5.02
C GLN A 65 11.27 -13.70 -6.08
N ILE A 66 11.57 -12.96 -7.15
CA ILE A 66 10.73 -12.85 -8.35
C ILE A 66 11.51 -13.32 -9.57
N GLU A 67 10.80 -13.69 -10.62
CA GLU A 67 11.34 -14.12 -11.89
C GLU A 67 11.96 -12.95 -12.66
N ARG A 68 12.72 -13.29 -13.70
CA ARG A 68 13.25 -12.28 -14.62
C ARG A 68 12.11 -11.64 -15.39
N ASN A 69 12.28 -10.34 -15.69
CA ASN A 69 11.28 -9.55 -16.41
C ASN A 69 9.95 -9.40 -15.66
N GLU A 70 9.99 -9.51 -14.32
CA GLU A 70 8.82 -9.42 -13.44
C GLU A 70 8.80 -8.12 -12.63
N VAL A 71 7.60 -7.71 -12.23
CA VAL A 71 7.32 -6.54 -11.40
C VAL A 71 6.53 -6.96 -10.15
N LEU A 72 7.11 -6.71 -8.99
CA LEU A 72 6.44 -6.81 -7.70
C LEU A 72 5.94 -5.44 -7.24
N ASN A 73 4.67 -5.37 -6.84
CA ASN A 73 4.09 -4.19 -6.19
C ASN A 73 4.35 -4.28 -4.69
N ILE A 74 5.11 -3.33 -4.15
CA ILE A 74 5.52 -3.33 -2.74
C ILE A 74 4.31 -3.12 -1.82
N ALA A 75 3.35 -2.28 -2.21
CA ALA A 75 2.13 -2.06 -1.42
C ALA A 75 1.34 -3.36 -1.26
N ALA A 76 1.17 -4.11 -2.36
CA ALA A 76 0.45 -5.37 -2.35
C ALA A 76 1.16 -6.42 -1.48
N GLU A 77 2.49 -6.52 -1.60
CA GLU A 77 3.31 -7.44 -0.78
C GLU A 77 3.21 -7.12 0.72
N LEU A 78 3.08 -5.84 1.08
CA LEU A 78 2.92 -5.38 2.46
C LEU A 78 1.46 -5.38 2.94
N GLY A 79 0.49 -5.71 2.09
CA GLY A 79 -0.94 -5.62 2.41
C GLY A 79 -1.44 -4.18 2.63
N ILE A 80 -0.77 -3.18 2.06
CA ILE A 80 -1.17 -1.77 2.14
C ILE A 80 -2.36 -1.53 1.21
N VAL A 81 -3.45 -1.02 1.79
CA VAL A 81 -4.71 -0.74 1.08
C VAL A 81 -4.63 0.62 0.37
N ASP A 82 -5.06 0.66 -0.89
CA ASP A 82 -5.25 1.90 -1.65
C ASP A 82 -6.61 2.52 -1.32
N TRP A 83 -6.65 3.34 -0.27
CA TRP A 83 -7.85 4.00 0.24
C TRP A 83 -8.55 4.91 -0.76
N SER A 84 -7.85 5.37 -1.81
CA SER A 84 -8.45 6.19 -2.87
C SER A 84 -9.46 5.43 -3.75
N LYS A 85 -9.48 4.10 -3.65
CA LYS A 85 -10.34 3.21 -4.45
C LYS A 85 -11.37 2.46 -3.62
N ILE A 86 -11.41 2.69 -2.32
CA ILE A 86 -12.38 2.04 -1.44
C ILE A 86 -13.74 2.72 -1.61
N GLU A 87 -14.79 1.91 -1.75
CA GLU A 87 -16.16 2.41 -1.90
C GLU A 87 -16.67 2.97 -0.57
N VAL A 88 -17.46 4.04 -0.63
CA VAL A 88 -18.19 4.57 0.52
C VAL A 88 -19.02 3.45 1.14
N ASP A 89 -19.08 3.45 2.46
CA ASP A 89 -19.72 2.43 3.29
C ASP A 89 -19.08 1.04 3.29
N THR A 90 -17.83 0.92 2.80
CA THR A 90 -17.06 -0.30 3.03
C THR A 90 -16.79 -0.50 4.53
N PRO A 91 -17.08 -1.68 5.12
CA PRO A 91 -16.74 -1.96 6.52
C PRO A 91 -15.23 -1.89 6.78
N ILE A 92 -14.84 -1.12 7.79
CA ILE A 92 -13.45 -0.90 8.19
C ILE A 92 -13.28 -0.93 9.70
N LEU A 93 -12.07 -1.26 10.13
CA LEU A 93 -11.60 -1.09 11.50
C LEU A 93 -10.72 0.15 11.58
N VAL A 94 -11.04 1.07 12.48
CA VAL A 94 -10.30 2.32 12.67
C VAL A 94 -9.82 2.49 14.10
N SER A 95 -8.69 3.18 14.28
CA SER A 95 -8.10 3.46 15.60
C SER A 95 -7.37 4.79 15.65
N GLY A 96 -7.47 5.47 16.79
CA GLY A 96 -6.73 6.71 17.06
C GLY A 96 -5.32 6.45 17.61
N ASP A 97 -5.13 5.33 18.33
CA ASP A 97 -3.92 5.01 19.08
C ASP A 97 -3.28 3.65 18.70
N GLY A 98 -3.91 2.92 17.77
CA GLY A 98 -3.50 1.58 17.34
C GLY A 98 -3.83 0.47 18.33
N LYS A 99 -4.41 0.79 19.51
CA LYS A 99 -4.72 -0.17 20.58
C LYS A 99 -6.21 -0.50 20.61
N TYR A 100 -7.05 0.53 20.61
CA TYR A 100 -8.51 0.36 20.60
C TYR A 100 -9.05 0.54 19.19
N TRP A 101 -9.75 -0.48 18.71
CA TRP A 101 -10.27 -0.53 17.35
C TRP A 101 -11.79 -0.47 17.36
N TYR A 102 -12.33 0.33 16.45
CA TYR A 102 -13.76 0.54 16.30
C TYR A 102 -14.22 0.04 14.92
N ASN A 103 -15.33 -0.71 14.90
CA ASN A 103 -16.03 -1.05 13.67
C ASN A 103 -16.72 0.20 13.14
N ARG A 104 -16.39 0.60 11.92
CA ARG A 104 -16.95 1.77 11.22
C ARG A 104 -17.12 1.46 9.75
N TYR A 105 -17.66 2.42 9.02
CA TYR A 105 -17.84 2.38 7.60
C TYR A 105 -17.02 3.51 6.96
N PHE A 106 -16.34 3.21 5.86
CA PHE A 106 -15.49 4.14 5.14
C PHE A 106 -16.33 5.30 4.58
N ALA A 107 -15.90 6.54 4.83
CA ALA A 107 -16.56 7.73 4.31
C ALA A 107 -15.78 8.34 3.14
N SER A 108 -14.49 8.61 3.35
CA SER A 108 -13.63 9.23 2.33
C SER A 108 -12.14 9.12 2.67
N PHE A 109 -11.29 9.55 1.73
CA PHE A 109 -9.84 9.61 1.89
C PHE A 109 -9.31 10.93 1.29
N ASP A 110 -8.61 11.73 2.08
CA ASP A 110 -8.08 13.05 1.66
C ASP A 110 -6.70 13.01 0.99
N GLY A 111 -6.18 11.80 0.70
CA GLY A 111 -4.82 11.59 0.21
C GLY A 111 -3.80 11.29 1.30
N ALA A 112 -4.13 11.55 2.57
CA ALA A 112 -3.27 11.27 3.72
C ALA A 112 -3.97 10.44 4.81
N ASN A 113 -5.27 10.63 5.03
CA ASN A 113 -6.00 10.09 6.15
C ASN A 113 -7.32 9.47 5.71
N VAL A 114 -7.70 8.40 6.38
CA VAL A 114 -8.99 7.74 6.21
C VAL A 114 -10.02 8.42 7.11
N MET A 115 -11.14 8.78 6.52
CA MET A 115 -12.33 9.25 7.23
C MET A 115 -13.34 8.11 7.32
N ALA A 116 -13.97 7.99 8.48
CA ALA A 116 -15.06 7.06 8.71
C ALA A 116 -16.26 7.79 9.30
N TRP A 117 -17.46 7.32 8.98
CA TRP A 117 -18.70 7.85 9.57
C TRP A 117 -18.69 7.68 11.09
N GLU A 118 -19.21 8.67 11.81
CA GLU A 118 -19.33 8.58 13.26
C GLU A 118 -20.42 7.59 13.70
N TYR A 119 -20.39 7.18 14.97
CA TYR A 119 -21.41 6.34 15.62
C TYR A 119 -21.75 4.99 14.95
N GLY A 120 -20.95 4.53 13.99
CA GLY A 120 -21.27 3.33 13.21
C GLY A 120 -22.34 3.55 12.14
N ALA A 121 -22.61 4.81 11.79
CA ALA A 121 -23.49 5.21 10.69
C ALA A 121 -22.90 4.83 9.32
N THR A 122 -23.73 4.94 8.28
CA THR A 122 -23.34 4.89 6.88
C THR A 122 -23.78 6.17 6.18
N SER A 123 -23.44 6.34 4.90
CA SER A 123 -23.92 7.45 4.06
C SER A 123 -25.45 7.53 3.99
N TRP A 124 -26.16 6.45 4.33
CA TRP A 124 -27.63 6.40 4.37
C TRP A 124 -28.24 6.86 5.70
N SER A 125 -27.53 6.68 6.81
CA SER A 125 -28.09 6.91 8.15
C SER A 125 -27.56 8.17 8.84
N VAL A 126 -26.55 8.81 8.25
CA VAL A 126 -25.96 10.06 8.75
C VAL A 126 -26.92 11.23 8.52
N GLU A 127 -27.08 12.13 9.50
CA GLU A 127 -27.95 13.31 9.35
C GLU A 127 -27.23 14.44 8.63
N ASP A 128 -25.95 14.64 8.94
CA ASP A 128 -25.07 15.62 8.28
C ASP A 128 -23.76 14.97 7.81
N ALA A 129 -23.73 14.58 6.53
CA ALA A 129 -22.59 13.90 5.92
C ALA A 129 -21.29 14.73 5.90
N GLU A 130 -21.36 16.07 6.01
CA GLU A 130 -20.17 16.92 6.02
C GLU A 130 -19.53 16.99 7.41
N ASN A 131 -20.33 16.86 8.47
CA ASN A 131 -19.89 17.07 9.85
C ASN A 131 -19.78 15.77 10.67
N GLU A 132 -20.42 14.68 10.26
CA GLU A 132 -20.41 13.39 10.97
C GLU A 132 -19.37 12.40 10.40
N VAL A 133 -18.20 12.94 10.05
CA VAL A 133 -17.02 12.18 9.65
C VAL A 133 -15.86 12.45 10.60
N PHE A 134 -15.17 11.39 11.01
CA PHE A 134 -13.99 11.51 11.85
C PHE A 134 -12.74 11.02 11.12
N LYS A 135 -11.64 11.77 11.28
CA LYS A 135 -10.33 11.44 10.73
C LYS A 135 -9.59 10.47 11.65
N TRP A 136 -9.16 9.33 11.13
CA TRP A 136 -8.48 8.30 11.90
C TRP A 136 -6.99 8.18 11.54
N ASN A 137 -6.16 7.92 12.55
CA ASN A 137 -4.71 7.74 12.38
C ASN A 137 -4.37 6.36 11.80
N TYR A 138 -5.17 5.34 12.13
CA TYR A 138 -4.98 3.97 11.68
C TYR A 138 -6.29 3.42 11.12
N ALA A 139 -6.20 2.70 10.01
CA ALA A 139 -7.33 2.02 9.38
C ALA A 139 -6.88 0.70 8.75
N LYS A 140 -7.79 -0.28 8.73
CA LYS A 140 -7.66 -1.54 7.98
C LYS A 140 -9.04 -2.01 7.53
N LEU A 141 -9.11 -2.81 6.47
CA LEU A 141 -10.37 -3.44 6.06
C LEU A 141 -10.87 -4.37 7.18
N ALA A 142 -12.18 -4.36 7.42
CA ALA A 142 -12.77 -5.35 8.32
C ALA A 142 -12.82 -6.71 7.61
N GLU A 143 -12.54 -7.78 8.35
CA GLU A 143 -12.76 -9.14 7.86
C GLU A 143 -14.26 -9.43 7.88
N VAL A 144 -14.77 -10.06 6.81
CA VAL A 144 -16.19 -10.40 6.64
C VAL A 144 -16.48 -11.77 7.22
#